data_AF-A0A2I2FE20-F1
#
_entry.id   AF-A0A2I2FE20-F1
#
_cell.length_a   1.000
_cell.length_b   1.000
_cell.length_c   1.000
_cell.angle_alpha   90.00
_cell.angle_beta   90.00
_cell.angle_gamma   90.00
#
_symmetry.space_group_name_H-M   'P 1'
#
loop_
_entity.id
_entity.type
_entity.pdbx_description
1 polymer ?
#
loop_
_entity_poly.entity_id
_entity_poly.type
_entity_poly.pdbx_seq_one_letter_code
_entity_poly.pdbx_strand_id
1 'polypeptide(L)' 'MLCLSNGACRGDAGQPLRCEWDGCYVEFGRRAELKRHVDTLHISPSSHKCPKPGCKKSCSRRDNLKVHVRRVHGQNI' A
#
# COMPACT_ATOMS: atom_id res chain seq x y z
N MET A 1 -12.38 50.28 18.73
CA MET A 1 -12.17 48.84 18.99
C MET A 1 -11.65 48.21 17.72
N LEU A 2 -10.33 48.15 17.54
CA LEU A 2 -9.72 47.39 16.44
C LEU A 2 -9.70 45.92 16.86
N CYS A 3 -10.69 45.16 16.40
CA CYS A 3 -10.69 43.70 16.53
C CYS A 3 -10.10 43.11 15.24
N LEU A 4 -8.77 43.17 15.12
CA LEU A 4 -8.01 42.43 14.10
C LEU A 4 -7.98 40.94 14.50
N SER A 5 -9.12 40.28 14.38
CA SER A 5 -9.23 38.82 14.41
C SER A 5 -9.23 38.38 12.94
N ASN A 6 -8.25 37.68 12.40
CA ASN A 6 -7.80 36.40 12.89
C ASN A 6 -6.39 36.16 12.35
N GLY A 7 -5.46 35.87 13.26
CA GLY A 7 -4.14 35.38 12.91
C GLY A 7 -4.24 34.17 12.00
N ALA A 8 -3.55 34.24 10.86
CA ALA A 8 -3.31 33.08 10.03
C ALA A 8 -2.44 32.09 10.82
N CYS A 9 -3.08 31.15 11.51
CA CYS A 9 -2.39 29.95 12.01
C CYS A 9 -1.99 29.12 10.79
N ARG A 10 -0.73 29.28 10.40
CA ARG A 10 -0.03 28.37 9.48
C ARG A 10 0.23 27.05 10.20
N GLY A 11 -0.07 25.94 9.52
CA GLY A 11 0.12 24.54 9.97
C GLY A 11 -1.23 23.81 9.87
N ASP A 12 -1.43 22.77 9.07
CA ASP A 12 -0.53 21.64 8.85
C ASP A 12 -0.72 21.07 7.44
N ALA A 13 0.27 21.32 6.57
CA ALA A 13 0.47 20.52 5.38
C ALA A 13 1.33 19.31 5.79
N GLY A 14 0.70 18.14 5.92
CA GLY A 14 1.42 16.86 5.93
C GLY A 14 1.66 16.23 7.30
N GLN A 15 0.59 15.92 8.02
CA GLN A 15 0.70 15.00 9.15
C GLN A 15 1.10 13.60 8.61
N PRO A 16 2.19 12.99 9.09
CA PRO A 16 2.64 11.69 8.61
C PRO A 16 1.60 10.62 8.98
N LEU A 17 1.23 9.82 7.99
CA LEU A 17 0.28 8.73 8.12
C LEU A 17 1.03 7.47 8.55
N ARG A 18 0.96 7.17 9.85
CA ARG A 18 1.58 6.00 10.46
C ARG A 18 0.70 4.76 10.26
N CYS A 19 1.33 3.62 10.02
CA CYS A 19 0.65 2.34 10.07
C CYS A 19 0.34 1.95 11.52
N GLU A 20 -0.93 1.72 11.85
CA GLU A 20 -1.39 1.30 13.19
C GLU A 20 -1.34 -0.23 13.41
N TRP A 21 -0.62 -0.95 12.56
CA TRP A 21 -0.53 -2.41 12.68
C TRP A 21 0.46 -2.82 13.77
N ASP A 22 0.11 -3.83 14.55
CA ASP A 22 0.95 -4.34 15.64
C ASP A 22 2.32 -4.79 15.12
N GLY A 23 3.38 -4.17 15.65
CA GLY A 23 4.77 -4.39 15.20
C GLY A 23 5.19 -3.64 13.93
N CYS A 24 4.37 -2.73 13.39
CA CYS A 24 4.71 -1.91 12.24
C CYS A 24 4.88 -0.42 12.61
N TYR A 25 6.05 0.15 12.32
CA TYR A 25 6.39 1.54 12.68
C TYR A 25 6.63 2.42 11.45
N VAL A 26 6.03 2.06 10.32
CA VAL A 26 6.27 2.75 9.04
C VAL A 26 5.33 3.94 8.90
N GLU A 27 5.87 5.06 8.43
CA GLU A 27 5.15 6.33 8.29
C GLU A 27 5.21 6.80 6.83
N PHE A 28 4.09 7.33 6.33
CA PHE A 28 3.95 7.76 4.93
C PHE A 28 3.45 9.19 4.84
N GLY A 29 3.95 9.96 3.88
CA GLY A 29 3.44 11.30 3.60
C GLY A 29 2.09 11.31 2.87
N ARG A 30 1.63 10.16 2.35
CA ARG A 30 0.41 10.05 1.53
C ARG A 30 -0.42 8.83 1.88
N ARG A 31 -1.74 9.01 1.92
CA ARG A 31 -2.73 7.95 2.20
C ARG A 31 -2.69 6.78 1.22
N ALA A 32 -2.34 7.05 -0.05
CA ALA A 32 -2.24 6.01 -1.07
C ALA A 32 -1.09 5.03 -0.79
N GLU A 33 0.00 5.52 -0.19
CA GLU A 33 1.17 4.70 0.13
C GLU A 33 0.92 3.85 1.37
N LEU A 34 0.33 4.43 2.42
CA LEU A 34 -0.10 3.69 3.60
C LEU A 34 -1.10 2.58 3.23
N LYS A 35 -2.11 2.90 2.41
CA LYS A 35 -3.10 1.90 1.97
C LYS A 35 -2.44 0.74 1.24
N ARG A 36 -1.51 1.02 0.32
CA ARG A 36 -0.74 -0.03 -0.38
C ARG A 36 0.11 -0.84 0.60
N HIS A 37 0.77 -0.20 1.55
CA HIS A 37 1.59 -0.86 2.56
C HIS A 37 0.74 -1.84 3.40
N VAL A 38 -0.39 -1.38 3.93
CA VAL A 38 -1.30 -2.21 4.73
C VAL A 38 -1.86 -3.36 3.90
N ASP A 39 -2.30 -3.10 2.66
CA ASP A 39 -2.83 -4.15 1.78
C ASP A 39 -1.79 -5.24 1.46
N THR A 40 -0.55 -4.83 1.18
CA THR A 40 0.54 -5.71 0.72
C THR A 40 1.40 -6.35 1.80
N LEU A 41 1.35 -5.88 3.05
CA LEU A 41 2.14 -6.46 4.14
C LEU A 41 1.28 -7.01 5.27
N HIS A 42 0.09 -6.45 5.48
CA HIS A 42 -0.71 -6.73 6.66
C HIS A 42 -2.01 -7.47 6.35
N ILE A 43 -2.80 -7.00 5.38
CA ILE A 43 -4.07 -7.63 5.00
C ILE A 43 -3.83 -8.87 4.16
N SER A 44 -3.01 -8.76 3.11
CA SER A 44 -2.71 -9.92 2.29
C SER A 44 -1.36 -9.83 1.59
N PRO A 45 -0.25 -10.15 2.29
CA PRO A 45 1.08 -10.18 1.68
C PRO A 45 1.26 -11.18 0.53
N SER A 46 0.21 -11.91 0.16
CA SER A 46 0.21 -12.89 -0.92
C SER A 46 -1.20 -13.24 -1.41
N SER A 47 -2.09 -12.25 -1.60
CA SER A 47 -3.41 -12.56 -2.16
C SER A 47 -3.35 -13.02 -3.62
N HIS A 48 -2.31 -12.63 -4.37
CA HIS A 48 -2.16 -13.05 -5.75
C HIS A 48 -1.42 -14.39 -5.84
N LYS A 49 -2.11 -15.45 -5.41
CA LYS A 49 -1.71 -16.83 -5.69
C LYS A 49 -1.81 -17.06 -7.20
N CYS A 50 -0.86 -17.79 -7.74
CA CYS A 50 -0.93 -18.20 -9.13
C CYS A 50 -2.16 -19.07 -9.36
N PRO A 51 -3.03 -18.74 -10.33
CA PRO A 51 -4.25 -19.52 -10.59
C PRO A 51 -3.97 -20.88 -11.25
N LYS A 52 -2.69 -21.20 -11.54
CA LYS A 52 -2.32 -22.43 -12.24
C LYS A 52 -2.28 -23.62 -11.29
N PRO A 53 -2.97 -24.73 -11.63
CA PRO A 53 -2.97 -25.94 -10.80
C PRO A 53 -1.54 -26.48 -10.67
N GLY A 54 -1.09 -26.71 -9.43
CA GLY A 54 0.27 -27.16 -9.12
C GLY A 54 1.29 -26.04 -8.86
N CYS A 55 0.93 -24.76 -9.09
CA CYS A 55 1.82 -23.64 -8.77
C CYS A 55 1.50 -23.06 -7.38
N LYS A 56 2.43 -23.20 -6.43
CA LYS A 56 2.30 -22.62 -5.07
C LYS A 56 2.89 -21.21 -4.95
N LYS A 57 3.21 -20.56 -6.08
CA LYS A 57 3.80 -19.23 -6.08
C LYS A 57 2.73 -18.18 -5.78
N SER A 58 3.02 -17.31 -4.83
CA SER A 58 2.19 -16.15 -4.50
C SER A 58 3.03 -14.88 -4.61
N CYS A 59 2.46 -13.86 -5.25
CA CYS A 59 3.12 -12.58 -5.45
C CYS A 59 2.43 -11.51 -4.62
N SER A 60 3.22 -10.60 -4.05
CA SER A 60 2.69 -9.42 -3.35
C SER A 60 2.05 -8.40 -4.31
N ARG A 61 2.40 -8.43 -5.61
CA ARG A 61 1.86 -7.52 -6.64
C ARG A 61 1.29 -8.26 -7.84
N ARG A 62 0.20 -7.73 -8.40
CA ARG A 62 -0.48 -8.26 -9.60
C ARG A 62 0.39 -8.25 -10.85
N ASP A 63 1.23 -7.22 -11.03
CA ASP A 63 2.15 -7.10 -12.17
C ASP A 63 3.16 -8.26 -12.17
N ASN A 64 3.72 -8.55 -10.99
CA ASN A 64 4.64 -9.66 -10.78
C ASN A 64 3.96 -11.00 -11.04
N LEU A 65 2.70 -11.15 -10.63
CA LEU A 65 1.93 -12.34 -10.96
C LEU A 65 1.77 -12.48 -12.49
N LYS A 66 1.44 -11.40 -13.20
CA LYS A 66 1.24 -11.43 -14.66
C LYS A 66 2.52 -11.84 -15.39
N VAL A 67 3.67 -11.28 -14.99
CA VAL A 67 4.99 -11.68 -15.53
C VAL A 67 5.33 -13.12 -15.16
N HIS A 68 5.06 -13.54 -13.93
CA HIS A 68 5.26 -14.93 -13.49
C HIS A 68 4.45 -15.91 -14.33
N VAL A 69 3.15 -15.67 -14.51
CA VAL A 69 2.28 -16.54 -15.31
C VAL A 69 2.73 -16.56 -16.76
N ARG A 70 3.13 -15.42 -17.33
CA ARG A 70 3.66 -15.38 -18.70
C ARG A 70 4.98 -16.14 -18.85
N ARG A 71 5.93 -15.99 -17.92
CA ARG A 71 7.26 -16.61 -18.03
C ARG A 71 7.31 -18.07 -17.61
N VAL A 72 6.60 -18.43 -16.54
CA VAL A 72 6.62 -19.79 -15.97
C VAL A 72 5.53 -20.67 -16.58
N HIS A 73 4.38 -20.08 -16.91
CA HIS A 73 3.23 -20.83 -17.40
C HIS A 73 2.87 -20.53 -18.85
N GLY A 74 3.55 -19.59 -19.52
CA GLY A 74 3.33 -19.28 -20.93
C GLY A 74 1.94 -18.72 -21.26
N GLN A 75 1.10 -18.42 -20.26
CA GLN A 75 -0.30 -18.05 -20.47
C GLN A 75 -0.52 -16.56 -20.21
N ASN A 76 -1.30 -15.91 -21.08
CA ASN A 76 -1.80 -14.56 -20.87
C ASN A 76 -3.16 -14.67 -20.16
N ILE A 77 -3.27 -14.05 -18.98
CA ILE A 77 -4.51 -13.90 -18.22
C ILE A 77 -5.12 -12.51 -18.44
#